data_AF-A0A2L1GMT5-F1
#
_entry.id   AF-A0A2L1GMT5-F1
#
_cell.length_a   1.000
_cell.length_b   1.000
_cell.length_c   1.000
_cell.angle_alpha   90.00
_cell.angle_beta   90.00
_cell.angle_gamma   90.00
#
_symmetry.space_group_name_H-M   'P 1'
#
loop_
_entity.id
_entity.type
_entity.pdbx_description
1 polymer ?
#
loop_
_entity_poly.entity_id
_entity_poly.type
_entity_poly.pdbx_seq_one_letter_code
_entity_poly.pdbx_strand_id
1 'polypeptide(L)'
;MSHSHLTLEERIRIELFVSMGLSCREMARGLGRSHSTLSRELSRNVGSAKRGYRAQSAERRAHKRRKRARHYRCMNRPELLAWVDEKLRANWSPEQIAGRIRLEYPEDQKMRISTETIYRWVYAAAQFGDTSYRHLRRAHKRRRRQARYGQGRRLFPGRIDISQRPGIVAGRTRFGDWEADLVCASKGKAALLTCNERRSRFLLLARVQDKTAASFNAGLISCLRAVPSKLRQTLTLDNGSEVAGFRALELATGLRTYFCKPHAPWQRGTNENSNGLLRQYFPRGISFHKITKKMLRNAAERPASASGPSAQGQQQQAGKHHQRAQTEHPPGGAAQDQQAEERQAQGNHKADRGIGNAGPLHQIRQHDAVIVEETGTDGMQKGAACGEQNECTGNACCRFF
;
A
#
# COMPACT_ATOMS: atom_id res chain seq x y z
N MET A 1 18.12 35.30 2.05
CA MET A 1 19.48 34.89 2.48
C MET A 1 19.39 33.57 3.23
N SER A 2 20.14 32.54 2.83
CA SER A 2 20.16 31.27 3.56
C SER A 2 20.76 31.50 4.95
N HIS A 3 20.02 31.19 6.00
CA HIS A 3 20.52 31.25 7.37
C HIS A 3 21.52 30.09 7.58
N SER A 4 22.79 30.29 7.26
CA SER A 4 23.85 29.36 7.61
C SER A 4 24.16 29.50 9.11
N HIS A 5 24.05 28.40 9.85
CA HIS A 5 24.49 28.35 11.24
C HIS A 5 26.00 28.53 11.35
N LEU A 6 26.47 29.16 12.43
CA LEU A 6 27.91 29.22 12.72
C LEU A 6 28.49 27.81 12.78
N THR A 7 29.65 27.60 12.15
CA THR A 7 30.44 26.37 12.22
C THR A 7 31.28 26.31 13.49
N LEU A 8 31.86 25.15 13.81
CA LEU A 8 32.79 25.03 14.92
C LEU A 8 34.02 25.94 14.71
N GLU A 9 34.54 26.00 13.49
CA GLU A 9 35.68 26.86 13.15
C GLU A 9 35.37 28.34 13.39
N GLU A 10 34.21 28.82 12.95
CA GLU A 10 33.77 30.19 13.22
C GLU A 10 33.63 30.44 14.72
N ARG A 11 33.15 29.45 15.51
CA ARG A 11 33.09 29.56 16.98
C ARG A 11 34.47 29.62 17.62
N ILE A 12 35.46 28.89 17.12
CA ILE A 12 36.85 28.94 17.61
C ILE A 12 37.44 30.34 17.35
N ARG A 13 37.20 30.90 16.16
CA ARG A 13 37.63 32.28 15.85
C ARG A 13 36.95 33.32 16.76
N ILE A 14 35.67 33.14 17.07
CA ILE A 14 34.96 34.00 18.05
C ILE A 14 35.61 33.92 19.43
N GLU A 15 35.99 32.71 19.89
CA GLU A 15 36.69 32.54 21.18
C GLU A 15 38.02 33.29 21.21
N LEU A 16 38.80 33.21 20.13
CA LEU A 16 40.04 33.97 19.99
C LEU A 16 39.79 35.48 20.01
N PHE A 17 38.84 35.97 19.22
CA PHE A 17 38.56 37.40 19.16
C PHE A 17 38.03 37.98 20.48
N VAL A 18 37.24 37.20 21.23
CA VAL A 18 36.81 37.59 22.58
C VAL A 18 38.01 37.69 23.52
N SER A 19 39.00 36.78 23.41
CA SER A 19 40.24 36.87 24.21
C SER A 19 41.09 38.09 23.87
N MET A 20 41.00 38.59 22.62
CA MET A 20 41.65 39.81 22.14
C MET A 20 40.86 41.09 22.48
N GLY A 21 39.70 40.98 23.13
CA GLY A 21 38.87 42.14 23.51
C GLY A 21 38.15 42.83 22.35
N LEU A 22 38.02 42.18 21.19
CA LEU A 22 37.38 42.79 20.01
C LEU A 22 35.87 42.98 20.20
N SER A 23 35.34 44.05 19.62
CA SER A 23 33.90 44.33 19.61
C SER A 23 33.13 43.39 18.69
N CYS A 24 31.83 43.22 18.93
CA CYS A 24 30.95 42.42 18.07
C CYS A 24 30.98 42.86 16.59
N ARG A 25 31.23 44.14 16.31
CA ARG A 25 31.28 44.67 14.94
C ARG A 25 32.59 44.32 14.25
N GLU A 26 33.71 44.31 14.97
CA GLU A 26 35.02 43.92 14.45
C GLU A 26 35.08 42.42 14.18
N MET A 27 34.62 41.61 15.14
CA MET A 27 34.50 40.17 14.96
C MET A 27 33.62 39.81 13.77
N ALA A 28 32.52 40.54 13.57
CA ALA A 28 31.58 40.31 12.48
C ALA A 28 32.20 40.61 11.11
N ARG A 29 32.96 41.71 11.01
CA ARG A 29 33.77 42.04 9.82
C ARG A 29 34.80 40.95 9.53
N GLY A 30 35.54 40.48 10.55
CA GLY A 30 36.54 39.42 10.41
C GLY A 30 35.99 38.04 10.00
N LEU A 31 34.71 37.78 10.26
CA LEU A 31 34.04 36.52 9.90
C LEU A 31 33.15 36.61 8.66
N GLY A 32 32.96 37.80 8.08
CA GLY A 32 31.97 38.01 7.02
C GLY A 32 30.53 37.73 7.49
N ARG A 33 30.21 38.02 8.76
CA ARG A 33 28.89 37.77 9.37
C ARG A 33 28.22 39.08 9.80
N SER A 34 26.92 39.04 10.04
CA SER A 34 26.21 40.15 10.68
C SER A 34 26.59 40.27 12.15
N HIS A 35 26.79 41.49 12.65
CA HIS A 35 27.06 41.75 14.07
C HIS A 35 25.95 41.19 14.99
N SER A 36 24.70 41.17 14.54
CA SER A 36 23.57 40.61 15.28
C SER A 36 23.65 39.09 15.43
N THR A 37 24.37 38.38 14.55
CA THR A 37 24.64 36.95 14.71
C THR A 37 25.60 36.71 15.87
N LEU A 38 26.66 37.51 15.97
CA LEU A 38 27.65 37.41 17.04
C LEU A 38 27.11 37.85 18.40
N SER A 39 26.41 38.98 18.45
CA SER A 39 25.74 39.45 19.66
C SER A 39 24.83 38.35 20.26
N ARG A 40 24.01 37.71 19.41
CA ARG A 40 23.14 36.62 19.84
C ARG A 40 23.90 35.33 20.18
N GLU A 41 25.04 35.04 19.54
CA GLU A 41 25.85 33.87 19.88
C GLU A 41 26.52 34.05 21.25
N LEU A 42 27.09 35.23 21.51
CA LEU A 42 27.71 35.56 22.79
C LEU A 42 26.68 35.59 23.91
N SER A 43 25.57 36.31 23.73
CA SER A 43 24.48 36.37 24.72
C SER A 43 23.95 34.99 25.13
N ARG A 44 23.87 34.03 24.21
CA ARG A 44 23.36 32.68 24.49
C ARG A 44 24.37 31.72 25.11
N ASN A 45 25.67 32.04 25.08
CA ASN A 45 26.71 31.07 25.41
C ASN A 45 27.77 31.59 26.41
N VAL A 46 27.85 32.89 26.65
CA VAL A 46 28.61 33.48 27.76
C VAL A 46 27.79 33.28 29.04
N GLY A 47 28.31 32.50 29.98
CA GLY A 47 27.73 32.34 31.32
C GLY A 47 28.16 33.49 32.24
N SER A 48 27.84 33.40 33.54
CA SER A 48 28.23 34.43 34.52
C SER A 48 29.72 34.78 34.40
N ALA A 49 30.03 36.05 34.64
CA ALA A 49 31.23 36.79 34.23
C ALA A 49 32.62 36.15 34.51
N LYS A 50 32.70 35.03 35.23
CA LYS A 50 33.96 34.35 35.60
C LYS A 50 34.46 33.30 34.59
N ARG A 51 33.68 32.91 33.58
CA ARG A 51 34.10 31.94 32.54
C ARG A 51 33.68 32.48 31.17
N GLY A 52 34.62 33.09 30.44
CA GLY A 52 34.40 33.68 29.12
C GLY A 52 33.82 32.73 28.06
N TYR A 53 33.65 33.22 26.84
CA TYR A 53 33.10 32.45 25.74
C TYR A 53 34.00 31.24 25.39
N ARG A 54 33.43 30.03 25.33
CA ARG A 54 34.14 28.79 24.94
C ARG A 54 33.48 28.12 23.73
N ALA A 55 34.21 27.98 22.63
CA ALA A 55 33.70 27.48 21.35
C ALA A 55 33.12 26.07 21.46
N GLN A 56 33.85 25.13 22.05
CA GLN A 56 33.39 23.74 22.20
C GLN A 56 32.11 23.62 23.04
N SER A 57 31.96 24.47 24.06
CA SER A 57 30.76 24.49 24.89
C SER A 57 29.57 25.11 24.15
N ALA A 58 29.80 26.20 23.39
CA ALA A 58 28.80 26.79 22.52
C ALA A 58 28.33 25.81 21.43
N GLU A 59 29.25 25.05 20.82
CA GLU A 59 28.96 24.01 19.83
C GLU A 59 28.09 22.89 20.42
N ARG A 60 28.47 22.35 21.59
CA ARG A 60 27.69 21.32 22.29
C ARG A 60 26.28 21.81 22.63
N ARG A 61 26.14 23.05 23.12
CA ARG A 61 24.84 23.66 23.42
C ARG A 61 24.01 23.89 22.15
N ALA A 62 24.62 24.36 21.07
CA ALA A 62 23.96 24.53 19.77
C ALA A 62 23.42 23.19 19.24
N HIS A 63 24.22 22.12 19.31
CA HIS A 63 23.80 20.77 18.97
C HIS A 63 22.64 20.26 19.85
N LYS A 64 22.72 20.44 21.18
CA LYS A 64 21.63 20.08 22.10
C LYS A 64 20.33 20.82 21.77
N ARG A 65 20.39 22.14 21.56
CA ARG A 65 19.23 22.97 21.15
C ARG A 65 18.65 22.51 19.82
N ARG A 66 19.48 22.22 18.82
CA ARG A 66 19.06 21.72 17.50
C ARG A 66 18.35 20.36 17.61
N LYS A 67 18.87 19.44 18.43
CA LYS A 67 18.22 18.14 18.70
C LYS A 67 16.84 18.34 19.35
N ARG A 68 16.75 19.19 20.38
CA ARG A 68 15.48 19.49 21.09
C ARG A 68 14.43 20.13 20.17
N ALA A 69 14.82 21.11 19.35
CA ALA A 69 13.92 21.79 18.42
C ALA A 69 13.34 20.84 17.35
N ARG A 70 14.11 19.85 16.91
CA ARG A 70 13.64 18.82 15.96
C ARG A 70 12.64 17.86 16.61
N HIS A 71 12.85 17.50 17.87
CA HIS A 71 11.96 16.60 18.61
C HIS A 71 10.59 17.24 18.89
N TYR A 72 10.57 18.52 19.27
CA TYR A 72 9.35 19.25 19.64
C TYR A 72 8.33 19.36 18.49
N ARG A 73 8.78 19.46 17.23
CA ARG A 73 7.86 19.57 16.08
C ARG A 73 7.23 18.23 15.66
N CYS A 74 7.86 17.10 15.95
CA CYS A 74 7.38 15.80 15.50
C CYS A 74 6.46 15.09 16.50
N MET A 75 6.43 15.49 17.78
CA MET A 75 5.79 14.68 18.83
C MET A 75 4.70 15.38 19.67
N ASN A 76 4.36 16.64 19.40
CA ASN A 76 3.29 17.35 20.13
C ASN A 76 1.90 17.22 19.48
N ARG A 77 1.63 16.14 18.74
CA ARG A 77 0.35 15.92 18.03
C ARG A 77 -0.16 14.50 18.31
N PRO A 78 -0.71 14.24 19.51
CA PRO A 78 -1.09 12.90 19.93
C PRO A 78 -2.16 12.27 19.03
N GLU A 79 -3.15 13.04 18.58
CA GLU A 79 -4.19 12.58 17.65
C GLU A 79 -3.62 12.09 16.32
N LEU A 80 -2.70 12.87 15.73
CA LEU A 80 -2.02 12.49 14.49
C LEU A 80 -1.22 11.20 14.66
N LEU A 81 -0.49 11.06 15.78
CA LEU A 81 0.32 9.87 16.03
C LEU A 81 -0.56 8.63 16.28
N ALA A 82 -1.67 8.78 17.01
CA ALA A 82 -2.62 7.69 17.23
C ALA A 82 -3.24 7.22 15.91
N TRP A 83 -3.65 8.15 15.04
CA TRP A 83 -4.16 7.81 13.72
C TRP A 83 -3.11 7.11 12.85
N VAL A 84 -1.87 7.59 12.85
CA VAL A 84 -0.76 6.95 12.11
C VAL A 84 -0.50 5.53 12.65
N ASP A 85 -0.47 5.33 13.97
CA ASP A 85 -0.28 4.02 14.60
C ASP A 85 -1.41 3.05 14.22
N GLU A 86 -2.66 3.50 14.30
CA GLU A 86 -3.84 2.73 13.89
C GLU A 86 -3.73 2.26 12.43
N LYS A 87 -3.39 3.16 11.51
CA LYS A 87 -3.24 2.81 10.08
C LYS A 87 -2.04 1.91 9.82
N LEU A 88 -0.93 2.10 10.53
CA LEU A 88 0.21 1.18 10.45
C LEU A 88 -0.20 -0.22 10.92
N ARG A 89 -0.89 -0.38 12.05
CA ARG A 89 -1.39 -1.68 12.52
C ARG A 89 -2.38 -2.32 11.54
N ALA A 90 -3.12 -1.51 10.80
CA ALA A 90 -3.95 -1.95 9.67
C ALA A 90 -3.15 -2.32 8.40
N ASN A 91 -1.81 -2.31 8.46
CA ASN A 91 -0.85 -2.59 7.39
C ASN A 91 -0.86 -1.60 6.22
N TRP A 92 -1.23 -0.34 6.48
CA TRP A 92 -1.10 0.73 5.49
C TRP A 92 0.37 1.11 5.30
N SER A 93 0.75 1.47 4.08
CA SER A 93 2.09 2.00 3.83
C SER A 93 2.20 3.45 4.32
N PRO A 94 3.40 3.89 4.74
CA PRO A 94 3.65 5.30 5.04
C PRO A 94 3.22 6.27 3.93
N GLU A 95 3.33 5.88 2.65
CA GLU A 95 2.84 6.66 1.51
C GLU A 95 1.31 6.75 1.50
N GLN A 96 0.62 5.63 1.73
CA GLN A 96 -0.84 5.62 1.83
C GLN A 96 -1.33 6.47 2.99
N ILE A 97 -0.68 6.38 4.15
CA ILE A 97 -0.99 7.17 5.34
C ILE A 97 -0.83 8.66 5.03
N ALA A 98 0.32 9.07 4.50
CA ALA A 98 0.60 10.47 4.17
C ALA A 98 -0.29 11.04 3.05
N GLY A 99 -0.71 10.21 2.11
CA GLY A 99 -1.65 10.58 1.04
C GLY A 99 -3.09 10.67 1.54
N ARG A 100 -3.57 9.65 2.25
CA ARG A 100 -4.97 9.54 2.71
C ARG A 100 -5.31 10.56 3.77
N ILE A 101 -4.40 10.89 4.67
CA ILE A 101 -4.67 11.85 5.75
C ILE A 101 -5.09 13.22 5.21
N ARG A 102 -4.60 13.61 4.02
CA ARG A 102 -4.99 14.86 3.35
C ARG A 102 -6.41 14.83 2.81
N LEU A 103 -6.92 13.65 2.48
CA LEU A 103 -8.29 13.46 1.98
C LEU A 103 -9.30 13.33 3.12
N GLU A 104 -8.92 12.65 4.20
CA GLU A 104 -9.80 12.50 5.38
C GLU A 104 -9.86 13.78 6.21
N TYR A 105 -8.78 14.59 6.22
CA TYR A 105 -8.69 15.85 6.96
C TYR A 105 -8.27 17.00 6.03
N PRO A 106 -9.12 17.43 5.07
CA PRO A 106 -8.73 18.40 4.04
C PRO A 106 -8.37 19.79 4.62
N GLU A 107 -9.08 20.23 5.66
CA GLU A 107 -8.88 21.57 6.25
C GLU A 107 -7.91 21.57 7.44
N ASP A 108 -7.65 20.43 8.07
CA ASP A 108 -6.83 20.39 9.27
C ASP A 108 -5.34 20.26 8.98
N GLN A 109 -4.63 21.39 9.01
CA GLN A 109 -3.16 21.43 8.96
C GLN A 109 -2.51 20.69 10.15
N LYS A 110 -3.28 20.51 11.24
CA LYS A 110 -3.15 19.62 12.42
C LYS A 110 -2.96 18.13 12.08
N MET A 111 -3.32 17.74 10.85
CA MET A 111 -3.27 16.36 10.35
C MET A 111 -2.41 16.26 9.08
N ARG A 112 -1.16 16.73 9.15
CA ARG A 112 -0.18 16.67 8.05
C ARG A 112 1.08 15.97 8.51
N ILE A 113 1.44 14.90 7.80
CA ILE A 113 2.69 14.18 8.01
C ILE A 113 3.24 13.73 6.66
N SER A 114 4.57 13.78 6.51
CA SER A 114 5.23 13.27 5.32
C SER A 114 5.56 11.79 5.50
N THR A 115 5.66 11.06 4.39
CA THR A 115 6.11 9.66 4.37
C THR A 115 7.43 9.47 5.10
N GLU A 116 8.41 10.35 4.85
CA GLU A 116 9.73 10.31 5.49
C GLU A 116 9.64 10.52 7.01
N THR A 117 8.74 11.39 7.46
CA THR A 117 8.51 11.60 8.90
C THR A 117 7.99 10.33 9.57
N ILE A 118 7.07 9.61 8.93
CA ILE A 118 6.55 8.33 9.44
C ILE A 118 7.69 7.32 9.54
N TYR A 119 8.51 7.16 8.49
CA TYR A 119 9.66 6.25 8.53
C TYR A 119 10.64 6.59 9.66
N ARG A 120 11.04 7.85 9.76
CA ARG A 120 11.95 8.31 10.82
C ARG A 120 11.39 8.08 12.21
N TRP A 121 10.09 8.27 12.39
CA TRP A 121 9.42 8.01 13.65
C TRP A 121 9.42 6.52 14.00
N VAL A 122 8.99 5.65 13.07
CA VAL A 122 8.96 4.19 13.27
C VAL A 122 10.36 3.64 13.56
N TYR A 123 11.39 4.06 12.83
CA TYR A 123 12.76 3.59 13.06
C TYR A 123 13.39 4.15 14.34
N ALA A 124 13.01 5.36 14.76
CA ALA A 124 13.43 5.89 16.05
C ALA A 124 12.75 5.14 17.19
N ALA A 125 11.45 4.90 17.11
CA ALA A 125 10.68 4.17 18.11
C ALA A 125 11.19 2.72 18.28
N ALA A 126 11.59 2.07 17.18
CA ALA A 126 12.17 0.73 17.22
C ALA A 126 13.45 0.63 18.07
N GLN A 127 14.24 1.71 18.18
CA GLN A 127 15.42 1.75 19.06
C GLN A 127 15.05 1.71 20.55
N PHE A 128 13.79 2.00 20.88
CA PHE A 128 13.23 1.98 22.22
C PHE A 128 12.26 0.80 22.43
N GLY A 129 12.30 -0.22 21.57
CA GLY A 129 11.53 -1.46 21.73
C GLY A 129 10.16 -1.47 21.05
N ASP A 130 9.77 -0.40 20.34
CA ASP A 130 8.54 -0.40 19.56
C ASP A 130 8.58 -1.40 18.40
N THR A 131 7.43 -2.00 18.06
CA THR A 131 7.33 -3.06 17.04
C THR A 131 6.58 -2.63 15.79
N SER A 132 6.20 -1.36 15.64
CA SER A 132 5.44 -0.83 14.51
C SER A 132 6.14 -1.04 13.16
N TYR A 133 7.48 -1.13 13.18
CA TYR A 133 8.29 -1.44 12.00
C TYR A 133 7.91 -2.79 11.34
N ARG A 134 7.31 -3.72 12.10
CA ARG A 134 6.83 -5.02 11.59
C ARG A 134 5.64 -4.88 10.63
N HIS A 135 4.89 -3.79 10.72
CA HIS A 135 3.77 -3.50 9.84
C HIS A 135 4.18 -2.83 8.51
N LEU A 136 5.44 -2.41 8.39
CA LEU A 136 5.95 -1.86 7.14
C LEU A 136 6.03 -2.92 6.04
N ARG A 137 5.68 -2.53 4.81
CA ARG A 137 5.64 -3.41 3.61
C ARG A 137 6.95 -4.10 3.27
N ARG A 138 8.08 -3.48 3.63
CA ARG A 138 9.40 -4.03 3.36
C ARG A 138 10.17 -4.15 4.66
N ALA A 139 10.25 -5.38 5.17
CA ALA A 139 11.36 -5.76 6.03
C ALA A 139 12.60 -5.86 5.12
N HIS A 140 13.50 -4.88 5.17
CA HIS A 140 14.72 -4.87 4.38
C HIS A 140 15.63 -6.05 4.76
N LYS A 141 15.40 -7.23 4.20
CA LYS A 141 16.41 -8.30 4.18
C LYS A 141 17.37 -8.02 3.04
N ARG A 142 18.67 -8.02 3.33
CA ARG A 142 19.74 -7.99 2.32
C ARG A 142 19.45 -9.06 1.27
N ARG A 143 19.44 -8.67 -0.01
CA ARG A 143 19.25 -9.58 -1.14
C ARG A 143 20.45 -10.53 -1.16
N ARG A 144 20.24 -11.81 -0.87
CA ARG A 144 21.29 -12.82 -1.05
C ARG A 144 21.57 -12.93 -2.55
N ARG A 145 22.84 -12.89 -2.95
CA ARG A 145 23.23 -13.20 -4.34
C ARG A 145 22.71 -14.60 -4.66
N GLN A 146 21.80 -14.71 -5.62
CA GLN A 146 21.40 -16.00 -6.16
C GLN A 146 22.49 -16.46 -7.13
N ALA A 147 22.84 -17.75 -7.07
CA ALA A 147 23.71 -18.35 -8.07
C ALA A 147 23.07 -18.16 -9.46
N ARG A 148 23.89 -17.93 -10.49
CA ARG A 148 23.40 -17.94 -11.88
C ARG A 148 22.89 -19.36 -12.13
N TYR A 149 21.58 -19.52 -12.28
CA TYR A 149 21.04 -20.77 -12.82
C TYR A 149 21.70 -21.00 -14.18
N GLY A 150 22.21 -22.20 -14.42
CA GLY A 150 22.84 -22.57 -15.68
C GLY A 150 21.90 -22.36 -16.87
N GLN A 151 22.49 -22.16 -18.05
CA GLN A 151 21.77 -22.14 -19.33
C GLN A 151 21.00 -23.46 -19.46
N GLY A 152 19.66 -23.45 -19.37
CA GLY A 152 18.96 -24.73 -19.48
C GLY A 152 17.50 -24.89 -19.08
N ARG A 153 16.70 -23.83 -18.88
CA ARG A 153 15.24 -24.06 -18.97
C ARG A 153 14.84 -24.03 -20.43
N ARG A 154 14.71 -25.22 -21.04
CA ARG A 154 14.09 -25.35 -22.37
C ARG A 154 12.70 -24.73 -22.29
N LEU A 155 12.45 -23.78 -23.18
CA LEU A 155 11.16 -23.15 -23.32
C LEU A 155 10.23 -24.14 -24.03
N PHE A 156 9.02 -24.32 -23.51
CA PHE A 156 8.06 -25.23 -24.13
C PHE A 156 7.52 -24.64 -25.45
N PRO A 157 7.15 -25.51 -26.41
CA PRO A 157 6.77 -25.09 -27.76
C PRO A 157 5.45 -24.32 -27.80
N GLY A 158 5.25 -23.52 -28.86
CA GLY A 158 4.01 -22.81 -29.13
C GLY A 158 3.78 -21.52 -28.33
N ARG A 159 4.68 -21.16 -27.41
CA ARG A 159 4.58 -19.91 -26.65
C ARG A 159 4.69 -18.67 -27.56
N ILE A 160 3.97 -17.61 -27.22
CA ILE A 160 4.09 -16.30 -27.87
C ILE A 160 4.94 -15.39 -27.00
N ASP A 161 6.02 -14.84 -27.54
CA ASP A 161 6.90 -13.93 -26.80
C ASP A 161 6.17 -12.61 -26.50
N ILE A 162 6.47 -12.02 -25.33
CA ILE A 162 5.90 -10.74 -24.90
C ILE A 162 6.15 -9.59 -25.89
N SER A 163 7.19 -9.67 -26.73
CA SER A 163 7.44 -8.69 -27.80
C SER A 163 6.34 -8.66 -28.87
N GLN A 164 5.60 -9.77 -29.07
CA GLN A 164 4.48 -9.85 -30.00
C GLN A 164 3.15 -9.41 -29.36
N ARG A 165 3.17 -8.96 -28.11
CA ARG A 165 1.98 -8.49 -27.41
C ARG A 165 1.53 -7.14 -27.99
N PRO A 166 0.21 -6.92 -28.19
CA PRO A 166 -0.30 -5.65 -28.68
C PRO A 166 0.19 -4.45 -27.87
N GLY A 167 0.60 -3.38 -28.54
CA GLY A 167 1.17 -2.18 -27.89
C GLY A 167 0.25 -1.54 -26.84
N ILE A 168 -1.08 -1.64 -27.02
CA ILE A 168 -2.10 -1.15 -26.08
C ILE A 168 -1.92 -1.70 -24.65
N VAL A 169 -1.38 -2.93 -24.51
CA VAL A 169 -1.17 -3.58 -23.21
C VAL A 169 -0.04 -2.91 -22.41
N ALA A 170 0.97 -2.35 -23.11
CA ALA A 170 2.05 -1.61 -22.47
C ALA A 170 1.54 -0.28 -21.89
N GLY A 171 0.65 0.39 -22.62
CA GLY A 171 0.04 1.66 -22.21
C GLY A 171 -0.96 1.57 -21.06
N ARG A 172 -1.44 0.36 -20.70
CA ARG A 172 -2.45 0.13 -19.63
C ARG A 172 -3.72 0.97 -19.83
N THR A 173 -4.11 1.22 -21.08
CA THR A 173 -5.22 2.14 -21.43
C THR A 173 -6.58 1.46 -21.49
N ARG A 174 -6.64 0.12 -21.52
CA ARG A 174 -7.88 -0.68 -21.47
C ARG A 174 -7.91 -1.62 -20.27
N PHE A 175 -9.09 -2.13 -19.96
CA PHE A 175 -9.25 -3.21 -18.98
C PHE A 175 -9.16 -4.58 -19.64
N GLY A 176 -8.76 -5.57 -18.86
CA GLY A 176 -8.81 -6.98 -19.22
C GLY A 176 -7.48 -7.56 -19.70
N ASP A 177 -6.38 -6.84 -19.48
CA ASP A 177 -5.04 -7.38 -19.67
C ASP A 177 -4.49 -7.82 -18.30
N TRP A 178 -4.25 -9.11 -18.14
CA TRP A 178 -3.96 -9.74 -16.86
C TRP A 178 -2.50 -10.19 -16.76
N GLU A 179 -1.94 -10.23 -15.56
CA GLU A 179 -0.67 -10.87 -15.21
C GLU A 179 -0.95 -11.91 -14.12
N ALA A 180 -0.47 -13.15 -14.23
CA ALA A 180 -0.72 -14.18 -13.19
C ALA A 180 0.57 -14.86 -12.68
N ASP A 181 0.63 -15.20 -11.40
CA ASP A 181 1.80 -15.80 -10.76
C ASP A 181 1.42 -16.83 -9.69
N LEU A 182 2.39 -17.66 -9.30
CA LEU A 182 2.30 -18.48 -8.09
C LEU A 182 3.16 -17.92 -6.96
N VAL A 183 2.50 -17.52 -5.88
CA VAL A 183 3.14 -17.23 -4.62
C VAL A 183 3.30 -18.54 -3.85
N CYS A 184 4.54 -18.93 -3.55
CA CYS A 184 4.84 -20.17 -2.83
C CYS A 184 5.10 -19.96 -1.34
N ALA A 185 4.69 -20.90 -0.48
CA ALA A 185 5.16 -20.98 0.90
C ALA A 185 6.63 -21.47 0.98
N SER A 186 7.28 -21.35 2.15
CA SER A 186 8.63 -21.90 2.37
C SER A 186 8.66 -23.43 2.42
N LYS A 187 7.55 -24.04 2.83
CA LYS A 187 7.36 -25.50 2.94
C LYS A 187 5.97 -25.87 2.42
N GLY A 188 5.82 -27.10 1.92
CA GLY A 188 4.55 -27.63 1.41
C GLY A 188 4.38 -27.50 -0.11
N LYS A 189 3.37 -28.24 -0.61
CA LYS A 189 3.04 -28.29 -2.04
C LYS A 189 2.14 -27.13 -2.46
N ALA A 190 1.19 -26.73 -1.60
CA ALA A 190 0.25 -25.66 -1.91
C ALA A 190 0.89 -24.31 -2.27
N ALA A 191 0.21 -23.56 -3.12
CA ALA A 191 0.57 -22.21 -3.54
C ALA A 191 -0.66 -21.30 -3.56
N LEU A 192 -0.42 -19.99 -3.63
CA LEU A 192 -1.46 -19.01 -3.92
C LEU A 192 -1.28 -18.58 -5.37
N LEU A 193 -2.33 -18.75 -6.16
CA LEU A 193 -2.46 -18.16 -7.48
C LEU A 193 -2.85 -16.69 -7.32
N THR A 194 -2.11 -15.82 -7.99
CA THR A 194 -2.41 -14.40 -8.08
C THR A 194 -2.69 -14.05 -9.54
N CYS A 195 -3.72 -13.27 -9.81
CA CYS A 195 -4.03 -12.79 -11.15
C CYS A 195 -4.46 -11.32 -11.08
N ASN A 196 -3.59 -10.44 -11.57
CA ASN A 196 -3.71 -9.00 -11.48
C ASN A 196 -4.12 -8.39 -12.81
N GLU A 197 -5.19 -7.59 -12.80
CA GLU A 197 -5.57 -6.77 -13.93
C GLU A 197 -4.64 -5.54 -14.01
N ARG A 198 -4.03 -5.30 -15.18
CA ARG A 198 -2.90 -4.36 -15.30
C ARG A 198 -3.30 -2.89 -15.16
N ARG A 199 -4.55 -2.51 -15.44
CA ARG A 199 -5.03 -1.12 -15.40
C ARG A 199 -5.59 -0.76 -14.03
N SER A 200 -6.64 -1.45 -13.60
CA SER A 200 -7.36 -1.29 -12.33
C SER A 200 -6.57 -1.80 -11.12
N ARG A 201 -5.61 -2.71 -11.31
CA ARG A 201 -4.92 -3.46 -10.24
C ARG A 201 -5.82 -4.40 -9.46
N PHE A 202 -7.02 -4.67 -9.97
CA PHE A 202 -7.90 -5.67 -9.40
C PHE A 202 -7.18 -7.02 -9.31
N LEU A 203 -7.23 -7.64 -8.13
CA LEU A 203 -6.48 -8.84 -7.80
C LEU A 203 -7.44 -9.99 -7.53
N LEU A 204 -7.34 -11.03 -8.36
CA LEU A 204 -7.95 -12.32 -8.11
C LEU A 204 -6.95 -13.20 -7.35
N LEU A 205 -7.45 -13.90 -6.33
CA LEU A 205 -6.67 -14.82 -5.50
C LEU A 205 -7.37 -16.17 -5.41
N ALA A 206 -6.59 -17.24 -5.59
CA ALA A 206 -7.03 -18.60 -5.31
C ALA A 206 -5.93 -19.39 -4.62
N ARG A 207 -6.33 -20.36 -3.79
CA ARG A 207 -5.41 -21.38 -3.27
C ARG A 207 -5.38 -22.53 -4.28
N VAL A 208 -4.17 -22.98 -4.62
CA VAL A 208 -3.97 -24.22 -5.39
C VAL A 208 -3.30 -25.26 -4.51
N GLN A 209 -3.66 -26.53 -4.72
CA GLN A 209 -3.21 -27.64 -3.86
C GLN A 209 -1.72 -27.96 -4.06
N ASP A 210 -1.22 -27.75 -5.27
CA ASP A 210 0.19 -27.90 -5.62
C ASP A 210 0.62 -26.91 -6.73
N LYS A 211 1.87 -27.04 -7.17
CA LYS A 211 2.51 -26.18 -8.19
C LYS A 211 2.55 -26.85 -9.56
N THR A 212 1.68 -27.83 -9.81
CA THR A 212 1.61 -28.50 -11.11
C THR A 212 0.91 -27.62 -12.13
N ALA A 213 1.13 -27.90 -13.41
CA ALA A 213 0.46 -27.17 -14.48
C ALA A 213 -1.06 -27.39 -14.49
N ALA A 214 -1.51 -28.59 -14.10
CA ALA A 214 -2.93 -28.90 -13.97
C ALA A 214 -3.59 -28.01 -12.90
N SER A 215 -3.04 -27.98 -11.68
CA SER A 215 -3.57 -27.16 -10.59
C SER A 215 -3.53 -25.67 -10.89
N PHE A 216 -2.44 -25.18 -11.51
CA PHE A 216 -2.33 -23.78 -11.93
C PHE A 216 -3.42 -23.41 -12.94
N ASN A 217 -3.57 -24.18 -14.01
CA ASN A 217 -4.54 -23.91 -15.06
C ASN A 217 -5.97 -24.02 -14.54
N ALA A 218 -6.30 -25.06 -13.75
CA ALA A 218 -7.62 -25.22 -13.17
C ALA A 218 -7.99 -24.01 -12.29
N GLY A 219 -7.10 -23.60 -11.40
CA GLY A 219 -7.31 -22.42 -10.55
C GLY A 219 -7.48 -21.14 -11.36
N LEU A 220 -6.66 -20.93 -12.40
CA LEU A 220 -6.69 -19.70 -13.20
C LEU A 220 -7.90 -19.63 -14.13
N ILE A 221 -8.30 -20.75 -14.73
CA ILE A 221 -9.55 -20.86 -15.50
C ILE A 221 -10.73 -20.54 -14.60
N SER A 222 -10.77 -21.12 -13.39
CA SER A 222 -11.80 -20.88 -12.39
C SER A 222 -11.92 -19.38 -12.08
N CYS A 223 -10.82 -18.72 -11.72
CA CYS A 223 -10.77 -17.27 -11.48
C CYS A 223 -11.22 -16.43 -12.68
N LEU A 224 -10.72 -16.72 -13.87
CA LEU A 224 -10.98 -15.92 -15.07
C LEU A 224 -12.39 -16.14 -15.63
N ARG A 225 -13.02 -17.30 -15.41
CA ARG A 225 -14.41 -17.55 -15.84
C ARG A 225 -15.42 -16.67 -15.11
N ALA A 226 -15.12 -16.31 -13.86
CA ALA A 226 -15.93 -15.35 -13.12
C ALA A 226 -15.79 -13.90 -13.64
N VAL A 227 -14.80 -13.64 -14.49
CA VAL A 227 -14.64 -12.35 -15.16
C VAL A 227 -15.44 -12.36 -16.47
N PRO A 228 -16.22 -11.29 -16.76
CA PRO A 228 -16.91 -11.15 -18.04
C PRO A 228 -15.96 -11.32 -19.24
N SER A 229 -16.38 -12.01 -20.29
CA SER A 229 -15.55 -12.30 -21.47
C SER A 229 -14.96 -11.05 -22.11
N LYS A 230 -15.69 -9.93 -22.11
CA LYS A 230 -15.23 -8.63 -22.59
C LYS A 230 -13.99 -8.10 -21.85
N LEU A 231 -13.72 -8.59 -20.65
CA LEU A 231 -12.57 -8.22 -19.82
C LEU A 231 -11.49 -9.30 -19.78
N ARG A 232 -11.53 -10.30 -20.67
CA ARG A 232 -10.52 -11.35 -20.79
C ARG A 232 -9.72 -11.18 -22.08
N GLN A 233 -8.92 -10.12 -22.17
CA GLN A 233 -8.21 -9.74 -23.39
C GLN A 233 -6.90 -10.50 -23.54
N THR A 234 -5.95 -10.30 -22.60
CA THR A 234 -4.64 -10.95 -22.64
C THR A 234 -4.23 -11.43 -21.25
N LEU A 235 -3.34 -12.42 -21.22
CA LEU A 235 -2.68 -12.92 -20.01
C LEU A 235 -1.17 -12.90 -20.23
N THR A 236 -0.43 -12.41 -19.24
CA THR A 236 1.03 -12.42 -19.26
C THR A 236 1.57 -13.34 -18.17
N LEU A 237 2.35 -14.35 -18.56
CA LEU A 237 2.94 -15.36 -17.69
C LEU A 237 4.47 -15.32 -17.74
N ASP A 238 5.12 -15.96 -16.77
CA ASP A 238 6.55 -16.26 -16.81
C ASP A 238 6.80 -17.61 -17.52
N ASN A 239 8.05 -18.10 -17.50
CA ASN A 239 8.40 -19.36 -18.14
C ASN A 239 8.49 -20.52 -17.15
N GLY A 240 7.61 -20.54 -16.15
CA GLY A 240 7.46 -21.67 -15.23
C GLY A 240 7.05 -22.96 -15.95
N SER A 241 7.38 -24.12 -15.39
CA SER A 241 6.87 -25.40 -15.88
C SER A 241 5.37 -25.57 -15.59
N GLU A 242 4.89 -24.88 -14.56
CA GLU A 242 3.48 -24.80 -14.15
C GLU A 242 2.58 -24.13 -15.20
N VAL A 243 3.12 -23.48 -16.22
CA VAL A 243 2.33 -22.82 -17.28
C VAL A 243 2.37 -23.56 -18.62
N ALA A 244 2.98 -24.76 -18.66
CA ALA A 244 3.13 -25.52 -19.90
C ALA A 244 1.78 -25.86 -20.59
N GLY A 245 0.70 -25.99 -19.82
CA GLY A 245 -0.65 -26.29 -20.34
C GLY A 245 -1.49 -25.07 -20.78
N PHE A 246 -0.87 -23.91 -21.04
CA PHE A 246 -1.59 -22.65 -21.30
C PHE A 246 -2.60 -22.69 -22.46
N ARG A 247 -2.44 -23.61 -23.43
CA ARG A 247 -3.38 -23.76 -24.56
C ARG A 247 -4.79 -24.13 -24.11
N ALA A 248 -4.91 -25.02 -23.12
CA ALA A 248 -6.20 -25.36 -22.53
C ALA A 248 -6.84 -24.15 -21.83
N LEU A 249 -6.00 -23.28 -21.24
CA LEU A 249 -6.45 -22.04 -20.62
C LEU A 249 -6.94 -21.02 -21.67
N GLU A 250 -6.22 -20.84 -22.78
CA GLU A 250 -6.67 -19.98 -23.89
C GLU A 250 -8.01 -20.46 -24.44
N LEU A 251 -8.16 -21.77 -24.67
CA LEU A 251 -9.41 -22.36 -25.15
C LEU A 251 -10.57 -22.14 -24.16
N ALA A 252 -10.34 -22.36 -22.86
CA ALA A 252 -11.38 -22.27 -21.85
C ALA A 252 -11.82 -20.83 -21.52
N THR A 253 -10.96 -19.84 -21.78
CA THR A 253 -11.18 -18.45 -21.35
C THR A 253 -11.27 -17.45 -22.50
N GLY A 254 -10.82 -17.79 -23.71
CA GLY A 254 -10.85 -16.93 -24.89
C GLY A 254 -9.76 -15.85 -24.94
N LEU A 255 -8.89 -15.77 -23.93
CA LEU A 255 -7.78 -14.80 -23.92
C LEU A 255 -6.57 -15.32 -24.71
N ARG A 256 -5.66 -14.41 -25.05
CA ARG A 256 -4.32 -14.75 -25.56
C ARG A 256 -3.24 -14.64 -24.51
N THR A 257 -2.38 -15.65 -24.44
CA THR A 257 -1.28 -15.74 -23.48
C THR A 257 0.04 -15.31 -24.10
N TYR A 258 0.78 -14.47 -23.37
CA TYR A 258 2.10 -13.97 -23.74
C TYR A 258 3.12 -14.28 -22.64
N PHE A 259 4.35 -14.60 -23.04
CA PHE A 259 5.38 -15.07 -22.14
C PHE A 259 6.53 -14.09 -22.04
N CYS A 260 6.92 -13.78 -20.80
CA CYS A 260 8.06 -12.90 -20.54
C CYS A 260 9.37 -13.50 -21.05
N LYS A 261 10.36 -12.65 -21.30
CA LYS A 261 11.72 -13.10 -21.59
C LYS A 261 12.34 -13.73 -20.34
N PRO A 262 13.13 -14.81 -20.48
CA PRO A 262 13.94 -15.31 -19.37
C PRO A 262 14.77 -14.20 -18.73
N HIS A 263 14.92 -14.24 -17.41
CA HIS A 263 15.67 -13.23 -16.64
C HIS A 263 15.17 -11.77 -16.76
N ALA A 264 13.92 -11.56 -17.21
CA ALA A 264 13.32 -10.23 -17.34
C ALA A 264 12.12 -10.00 -16.39
N PRO A 265 12.31 -10.09 -15.06
CA PRO A 265 11.19 -9.99 -14.11
C PRO A 265 10.46 -8.64 -14.14
N TRP A 266 11.13 -7.55 -14.57
CA TRP A 266 10.53 -6.21 -14.71
C TRP A 266 9.37 -6.15 -15.71
N GLN A 267 9.26 -7.13 -16.61
CA GLN A 267 8.15 -7.25 -17.56
C GLN A 267 6.80 -7.57 -16.88
N ARG A 268 6.83 -7.92 -15.58
CA ARG A 268 5.69 -8.22 -14.69
C ARG A 268 5.75 -7.43 -13.39
N GLY A 269 6.09 -6.15 -13.47
CA GLY A 269 6.20 -5.29 -12.27
C GLY A 269 4.91 -5.22 -11.44
N THR A 270 3.74 -5.51 -12.01
CA THR A 270 2.47 -5.58 -11.24
C THR A 270 2.49 -6.77 -10.29
N ASN A 271 2.79 -7.96 -10.80
CA ASN A 271 2.85 -9.17 -9.98
C ASN A 271 3.93 -9.07 -8.91
N GLU A 272 5.11 -8.53 -9.22
CA GLU A 272 6.15 -8.36 -8.19
C GLU A 272 5.69 -7.48 -7.03
N ASN A 273 5.03 -6.36 -7.34
CA ASN A 273 4.49 -5.47 -6.32
C ASN A 273 3.37 -6.15 -5.52
N SER A 274 2.36 -6.70 -6.21
CA SER A 274 1.21 -7.35 -5.57
C SER A 274 1.63 -8.55 -4.72
N ASN A 275 2.52 -9.40 -5.22
CA ASN A 275 3.05 -10.53 -4.47
C ASN A 275 3.87 -10.07 -3.26
N GLY A 276 4.60 -8.96 -3.38
CA GLY A 276 5.26 -8.31 -2.24
C GLY A 276 4.28 -7.90 -1.14
N LEU A 277 3.16 -7.28 -1.52
CA LEU A 277 2.09 -6.88 -0.58
C LEU A 277 1.43 -8.10 0.08
N LEU A 278 1.14 -9.15 -0.70
CA LEU A 278 0.55 -10.38 -0.18
C LEU A 278 1.40 -11.05 0.88
N ARG A 279 2.73 -10.84 0.90
CA ARG A 279 3.60 -11.37 1.95
C ARG A 279 3.39 -10.74 3.33
N GLN A 280 2.73 -9.58 3.41
CA GLN A 280 2.29 -9.03 4.71
C GLN A 280 1.16 -9.87 5.32
N TYR A 281 0.25 -10.38 4.48
CA TYR A 281 -0.90 -11.20 4.90
C TYR A 281 -0.53 -12.69 5.00
N PHE A 282 0.31 -13.16 4.08
CA PHE A 282 0.76 -14.54 4.00
C PHE A 282 2.30 -14.63 4.03
N PRO A 283 2.93 -14.39 5.21
CA PRO A 283 4.34 -14.61 5.42
C PRO A 283 4.81 -16.00 4.96
N ARG A 284 6.07 -16.10 4.52
CA ARG A 284 6.64 -17.34 3.95
C ARG A 284 6.51 -18.57 4.87
N GLY A 285 6.51 -18.38 6.19
CA GLY A 285 6.46 -19.47 7.17
C GLY A 285 5.06 -20.08 7.41
N ILE A 286 4.00 -19.48 6.88
CA ILE A 286 2.64 -20.00 7.05
C ILE A 286 2.40 -21.13 6.04
N SER A 287 1.78 -22.22 6.50
CA SER A 287 1.31 -23.29 5.61
C SER A 287 0.12 -22.80 4.80
N PHE A 288 0.23 -22.85 3.47
CA PHE A 288 -0.84 -22.37 2.59
C PHE A 288 -2.06 -23.29 2.59
N HIS A 289 -1.95 -24.53 3.08
CA HIS A 289 -3.09 -25.41 3.31
C HIS A 289 -4.07 -24.85 4.37
N LYS A 290 -3.59 -24.01 5.29
CA LYS A 290 -4.42 -23.40 6.35
C LYS A 290 -5.09 -22.09 5.91
N ILE A 291 -4.87 -21.64 4.67
CA ILE A 291 -5.43 -20.38 4.19
C ILE A 291 -6.89 -20.60 3.79
N THR A 292 -7.78 -19.86 4.44
CA THR A 292 -9.22 -19.91 4.19
C THR A 292 -9.66 -18.86 3.17
N LYS A 293 -10.85 -19.06 2.58
CA LYS A 293 -11.48 -18.08 1.66
C LYS A 293 -11.59 -16.69 2.31
N LYS A 294 -11.98 -16.62 3.58
CA LYS A 294 -12.08 -15.34 4.32
C LYS A 294 -10.74 -14.61 4.40
N MET A 295 -9.64 -15.34 4.61
CA MET A 295 -8.30 -14.73 4.62
C MET A 295 -7.92 -14.20 3.24
N LEU A 296 -8.23 -14.92 2.16
CA LEU A 296 -7.99 -14.46 0.79
C LEU A 296 -8.78 -13.19 0.48
N ARG A 297 -10.07 -13.15 0.86
CA ARG A 297 -10.94 -11.97 0.64
C ARG A 297 -10.37 -10.73 1.31
N ASN A 298 -10.05 -10.85 2.60
CA ASN A 298 -9.45 -9.78 3.38
C ASN A 298 -8.12 -9.29 2.77
N ALA A 299 -7.34 -10.19 2.18
CA ALA A 299 -6.07 -9.87 1.53
C ALA A 299 -6.23 -9.33 0.10
N ALA A 300 -7.35 -9.52 -0.59
CA ALA A 300 -7.63 -8.99 -1.93
C ALA A 300 -8.27 -7.59 -1.89
N GLU A 301 -9.14 -7.33 -0.92
CA GLU A 301 -9.86 -6.05 -0.79
C GLU A 301 -8.98 -4.92 -0.24
N ARG A 302 -8.12 -5.23 0.74
CA ARG A 302 -7.25 -4.24 1.39
C ARG A 302 -6.07 -3.70 0.58
N PRO A 303 -5.46 -4.42 -0.39
CA PRO A 303 -4.46 -3.82 -1.27
C PRO A 303 -5.06 -2.85 -2.30
N ALA A 304 -6.39 -2.85 -2.49
CA ALA A 304 -7.07 -2.05 -3.52
C ALA A 304 -7.74 -0.77 -2.98
N SER A 305 -8.01 -0.63 -1.67
CA SER A 305 -8.72 0.52 -1.11
C SER A 305 -7.86 1.78 -0.90
N ALA A 306 -7.10 2.16 -1.92
CA ALA A 306 -6.44 3.47 -2.03
C ALA A 306 -7.29 4.52 -2.77
N SER A 307 -8.55 4.22 -3.11
CA SER A 307 -9.45 5.17 -3.79
C SER A 307 -10.88 5.06 -3.26
N GLY A 308 -11.42 6.17 -2.74
CA GLY A 308 -12.83 6.33 -2.36
C GLY A 308 -13.12 6.32 -0.85
N PRO A 309 -13.93 7.25 -0.31
CA PRO A 309 -14.32 7.29 1.10
C PRO A 309 -15.67 6.60 1.31
N SER A 310 -15.86 5.99 2.48
CA SER A 310 -17.20 5.79 3.06
C SER A 310 -17.19 6.41 4.45
N ALA A 311 -17.49 7.70 4.50
CA ALA A 311 -17.97 8.35 5.70
C ALA A 311 -19.41 7.88 5.91
N GLN A 312 -19.60 6.94 6.83
CA GLN A 312 -20.87 6.68 7.51
C GLN A 312 -20.58 5.67 8.62
N GLY A 313 -20.72 6.11 9.87
CA GLY A 313 -20.69 5.22 11.02
C GLY A 313 -19.89 5.66 12.23
N GLN A 314 -19.79 6.96 12.55
CA GLN A 314 -19.41 7.40 13.90
C GLN A 314 -20.13 8.70 14.29
N GLN A 315 -21.44 8.59 14.53
CA GLN A 315 -22.16 9.48 15.44
C GLN A 315 -23.02 8.59 16.32
N GLN A 316 -22.42 8.04 17.37
CA GLN A 316 -23.07 7.55 18.58
C GLN A 316 -21.98 7.02 19.51
N GLN A 317 -21.39 7.92 20.30
CA GLN A 317 -20.77 7.70 21.62
C GLN A 317 -19.96 8.93 22.02
N ALA A 318 -20.65 10.06 22.18
CA ALA A 318 -20.15 11.20 22.93
C ALA A 318 -21.33 11.74 23.73
N GLY A 319 -21.62 11.08 24.86
CA GLY A 319 -22.79 11.42 25.67
C GLY A 319 -22.94 10.57 26.92
N LYS A 320 -21.84 10.16 27.58
CA LYS A 320 -21.87 9.59 28.93
C LYS A 320 -20.53 9.82 29.64
N HIS A 321 -20.18 11.07 29.92
CA HIS A 321 -19.20 11.42 30.96
C HIS A 321 -19.30 12.92 31.28
N HIS A 322 -20.45 13.35 31.80
CA HIS A 322 -20.57 14.56 32.62
C HIS A 322 -21.91 14.50 33.34
N GLN A 323 -21.94 13.83 34.49
CA GLN A 323 -22.94 14.01 35.54
C GLN A 323 -22.47 13.25 36.78
N ARG A 324 -21.60 13.89 37.56
CA ARG A 324 -21.46 13.62 38.99
C ARG A 324 -20.82 14.83 39.67
N ALA A 325 -21.61 15.88 39.87
CA ALA A 325 -21.37 16.88 40.88
C ALA A 325 -22.66 17.70 41.08
N GLN A 326 -23.11 17.75 42.33
CA GLN A 326 -23.92 18.81 42.94
C GLN A 326 -25.45 18.73 42.75
N THR A 327 -26.06 17.95 43.64
CA THR A 327 -27.31 18.33 44.31
C THR A 327 -27.01 19.41 45.35
N GLU A 328 -27.62 20.59 45.22
CA GLU A 328 -28.26 21.36 46.30
C GLU A 328 -28.82 22.68 45.72
N HIS A 329 -30.10 22.93 46.01
CA HIS A 329 -30.94 24.10 45.72
C HIS A 329 -31.65 24.43 47.07
N PRO A 330 -32.35 25.58 47.28
CA PRO A 330 -32.78 26.69 46.40
C PRO A 330 -32.71 28.07 47.15
N PRO A 331 -33.60 29.08 46.98
CA PRO A 331 -34.31 29.63 45.80
C PRO A 331 -34.10 31.15 45.59
N GLY A 332 -34.50 31.67 44.43
CA GLY A 332 -34.81 33.10 44.29
C GLY A 332 -35.10 33.60 42.87
N GLY A 333 -36.39 33.78 42.56
CA GLY A 333 -36.93 34.97 41.87
C GLY A 333 -36.94 35.08 40.34
N ALA A 334 -38.16 35.12 39.78
CA ALA A 334 -38.66 35.94 38.64
C ALA A 334 -37.97 35.82 37.26
N ALA A 335 -38.59 36.06 36.10
CA ALA A 335 -39.95 36.18 35.54
C ALA A 335 -39.73 36.46 34.03
N GLN A 336 -40.69 36.09 33.15
CA GLN A 336 -40.95 36.66 31.80
C GLN A 336 -39.87 36.40 30.71
N ASP A 337 -40.13 36.29 29.40
CA ASP A 337 -41.31 36.37 28.52
C ASP A 337 -40.90 35.94 27.08
N GLN A 338 -41.90 35.62 26.22
CA GLN A 338 -41.93 35.73 24.72
C GLN A 338 -41.12 34.68 23.88
N GLN A 339 -41.68 33.78 23.03
CA GLN A 339 -42.60 33.88 21.86
C GLN A 339 -42.19 34.98 20.86
N ALA A 340 -42.12 34.84 19.53
CA ALA A 340 -42.35 33.77 18.56
C ALA A 340 -41.83 34.24 17.17
N GLU A 341 -42.13 33.47 16.11
CA GLU A 341 -42.19 33.84 14.67
C GLU A 341 -40.88 33.89 13.84
N GLU A 342 -40.78 33.47 12.57
CA GLU A 342 -41.67 32.90 11.52
C GLU A 342 -40.70 32.38 10.40
N ARG A 343 -40.90 31.22 9.73
CA ARG A 343 -41.53 31.04 8.39
C ARG A 343 -41.17 32.16 7.39
N GLN A 344 -40.82 31.99 6.11
CA GLN A 344 -41.03 30.98 5.07
C GLN A 344 -40.29 31.53 3.82
N ALA A 345 -39.78 30.68 2.92
CA ALA A 345 -39.82 30.94 1.46
C ALA A 345 -39.36 29.70 0.67
N GLN A 346 -40.30 29.15 -0.11
CA GLN A 346 -40.09 28.17 -1.17
C GLN A 346 -40.14 28.88 -2.54
N GLY A 347 -39.56 28.25 -3.57
CA GLY A 347 -39.89 28.51 -4.99
C GLY A 347 -38.67 28.48 -5.91
N ASN A 348 -38.30 27.31 -6.45
CA ASN A 348 -38.64 26.78 -7.79
C ASN A 348 -37.86 27.39 -8.97
N HIS A 349 -37.06 26.57 -9.68
CA HIS A 349 -37.14 26.40 -11.15
C HIS A 349 -36.40 25.15 -11.66
N LYS A 350 -36.97 24.57 -12.72
CA LYS A 350 -36.72 23.27 -13.39
C LYS A 350 -35.70 23.37 -14.54
N ALA A 351 -35.31 22.16 -15.04
CA ALA A 351 -34.89 21.78 -16.40
C ALA A 351 -33.40 22.03 -16.76
N ASP A 352 -32.65 21.20 -17.51
CA ASP A 352 -32.84 19.89 -18.17
C ASP A 352 -31.45 19.45 -18.75
N ARG A 353 -31.30 18.15 -19.06
CA ARG A 353 -30.32 17.45 -19.93
C ARG A 353 -28.89 17.15 -19.47
N GLY A 354 -28.52 15.87 -19.62
CA GLY A 354 -27.13 15.42 -19.74
C GLY A 354 -26.88 13.94 -19.50
N ILE A 355 -27.50 13.06 -20.30
CA ILE A 355 -27.27 11.61 -20.29
C ILE A 355 -25.80 11.31 -20.66
N GLY A 356 -25.05 10.72 -19.73
CA GLY A 356 -23.71 10.17 -19.95
C GLY A 356 -23.67 8.71 -19.50
N ASN A 357 -23.75 7.80 -20.46
CA ASN A 357 -23.73 6.34 -20.29
C ASN A 357 -22.57 5.86 -19.38
N ALA A 358 -22.91 5.37 -18.19
CA ALA A 358 -22.01 4.60 -17.35
C ALA A 358 -21.83 3.20 -17.97
N GLY A 359 -20.62 2.91 -18.47
CA GLY A 359 -20.28 1.58 -19.00
C GLY A 359 -20.36 0.46 -17.95
N PRO A 360 -20.37 -0.82 -18.36
CA PRO A 360 -20.81 -1.96 -17.54
C PRO A 360 -19.93 -2.33 -16.33
N LEU A 361 -18.91 -1.53 -16.03
CA LEU A 361 -17.98 -1.74 -14.91
C LEU A 361 -18.38 -0.98 -13.63
N HIS A 362 -19.39 -0.09 -13.69
CA HIS A 362 -19.83 0.66 -12.51
C HIS A 362 -20.88 -0.07 -11.65
N GLN A 363 -21.38 -1.24 -12.10
CA GLN A 363 -22.36 -2.04 -11.36
C GLN A 363 -21.78 -3.28 -10.66
N ILE A 364 -20.46 -3.47 -10.68
CA ILE A 364 -19.82 -4.35 -9.70
C ILE A 364 -19.66 -3.51 -8.44
N ARG A 365 -20.53 -3.72 -7.44
CA ARG A 365 -20.35 -3.13 -6.10
C ARG A 365 -18.89 -3.36 -5.67
N GLN A 366 -18.25 -2.34 -5.12
CA GLN A 366 -16.82 -2.28 -4.78
C GLN A 366 -16.36 -3.28 -3.68
N HIS A 367 -17.04 -4.41 -3.49
CA HIS A 367 -16.86 -5.30 -2.33
C HIS A 367 -16.70 -6.79 -2.64
N ASP A 368 -16.62 -7.23 -3.90
CA ASP A 368 -16.50 -8.66 -4.17
C ASP A 368 -15.16 -9.02 -4.83
N ALA A 369 -14.19 -9.40 -4.00
CA ALA A 369 -13.13 -10.27 -4.47
C ALA A 369 -13.76 -11.59 -4.90
N VAL A 370 -13.71 -11.90 -6.21
CA VAL A 370 -14.21 -13.17 -6.70
C VAL A 370 -13.23 -14.28 -6.31
N ILE A 371 -13.61 -15.05 -5.30
CA ILE A 371 -12.92 -16.27 -4.87
C ILE A 371 -13.68 -17.44 -5.49
N VAL A 372 -13.04 -18.15 -6.41
CA VAL A 372 -13.67 -19.27 -7.13
C VAL A 372 -13.26 -20.59 -6.48
N GLU A 373 -14.18 -21.55 -6.49
CA GLU A 373 -14.17 -22.77 -5.69
C GLU A 373 -13.13 -23.81 -6.14
N GLU A 374 -12.75 -24.69 -5.22
CA GLU A 374 -12.16 -25.98 -5.56
C GLU A 374 -13.28 -26.86 -6.12
N THR A 375 -13.28 -27.13 -7.43
CA THR A 375 -13.99 -28.31 -7.91
C THR A 375 -13.16 -29.51 -7.49
N GLY A 376 -13.58 -30.16 -6.41
CA GLY A 376 -13.07 -31.48 -6.05
C GLY A 376 -13.30 -32.43 -7.21
N THR A 377 -12.24 -33.02 -7.73
CA THR A 377 -12.31 -34.20 -8.58
C THR A 377 -12.57 -35.39 -7.65
N ASP A 378 -13.83 -35.59 -7.25
CA ASP A 378 -14.27 -36.83 -6.62
C ASP A 378 -15.61 -37.22 -7.27
N GLY A 379 -15.55 -38.25 -8.13
CA GLY A 379 -16.72 -38.78 -8.81
C GLY A 379 -16.44 -39.41 -10.17
N MET A 380 -15.44 -40.29 -10.30
CA MET A 380 -15.39 -41.22 -11.43
C MET A 380 -14.81 -42.57 -10.97
N GLN A 381 -15.64 -43.35 -10.30
CA GLN A 381 -15.47 -44.81 -10.17
C GLN A 381 -16.83 -45.49 -10.33
N LYS A 382 -17.02 -46.17 -11.46
CA LYS A 382 -17.27 -47.63 -11.57
C LYS A 382 -17.88 -47.95 -12.93
N GLY A 383 -17.35 -48.98 -13.57
CA GLY A 383 -17.87 -49.55 -14.81
C GLY A 383 -16.84 -50.40 -15.52
N ALA A 384 -16.40 -51.48 -14.88
CA ALA A 384 -15.70 -52.57 -15.55
C ALA A 384 -16.70 -53.35 -16.41
N ALA A 385 -16.35 -53.66 -17.66
CA ALA A 385 -16.85 -54.84 -18.37
C ALA A 385 -15.87 -55.19 -19.50
N CYS A 386 -15.58 -56.49 -19.59
CA CYS A 386 -14.78 -57.17 -20.59
C CYS A 386 -15.08 -56.75 -22.03
N GLY A 387 -14.06 -56.92 -22.87
CA GLY A 387 -14.14 -56.67 -24.29
C GLY A 387 -14.76 -57.80 -25.10
N GLU A 388 -14.81 -57.56 -26.40
CA GLU A 388 -14.67 -58.57 -27.44
C GLU A 388 -14.35 -57.85 -28.75
N GLN A 389 -13.55 -58.53 -29.55
CA GLN A 389 -13.14 -58.15 -30.89
C GLN A 389 -14.35 -58.22 -31.83
N ASN A 390 -14.45 -57.30 -32.78
CA ASN A 390 -14.61 -57.63 -34.20
C ASN A 390 -14.65 -56.37 -35.07
N GLU A 391 -13.81 -56.40 -36.09
CA GLU A 391 -13.92 -55.62 -37.30
C GLU A 391 -15.26 -55.96 -38.00
N CYS A 392 -15.96 -54.96 -38.52
CA CYS A 392 -16.61 -55.07 -39.83
C CYS A 392 -16.95 -53.69 -40.38
N THR A 393 -16.63 -53.56 -41.65
CA THR A 393 -16.84 -52.49 -42.60
C THR A 393 -18.34 -52.17 -42.78
N GLY A 394 -18.68 -50.93 -43.16
CA GLY A 394 -20.05 -50.64 -43.56
C GLY A 394 -20.40 -49.17 -43.69
N ASN A 395 -20.82 -48.80 -44.88
CA ASN A 395 -21.02 -47.47 -45.41
C ASN A 395 -22.36 -46.83 -44.99
N ALA A 396 -22.47 -45.52 -45.26
CA ALA A 396 -23.70 -44.77 -45.58
C ALA A 396 -24.58 -44.16 -44.45
N CYS A 397 -24.56 -42.82 -44.47
CA CYS A 397 -25.72 -41.94 -44.67
C CYS A 397 -26.83 -41.90 -43.59
N CYS A 398 -26.95 -40.77 -42.88
CA CYS A 398 -28.12 -39.88 -42.98
C CYS A 398 -27.97 -38.60 -42.12
N ARG A 399 -28.35 -37.48 -42.72
CA ARG A 399 -28.61 -36.16 -42.13
C ARG A 399 -29.78 -36.23 -41.14
N PHE A 400 -29.80 -35.41 -40.09
CA PHE A 400 -30.80 -34.35 -39.87
C PHE A 400 -30.56 -33.58 -38.55
N PHE A 401 -30.60 -32.24 -38.68
CA PHE A 401 -30.65 -31.13 -37.73
C PHE A 401 -29.57 -30.93 -36.65
#